data_AF-A0A7Y1UR14-F1
#
_entry.id   AF-A0A7Y1UR14-F1
#
_cell.length_a   1.000
_cell.length_b   1.000
_cell.length_c   1.000
_cell.angle_alpha   90.00
_cell.angle_beta   90.00
_cell.angle_gamma   90.00
#
_symmetry.space_group_name_H-M   'P 1'
#
loop_
_entity.id
_entity.type
_entity.pdbx_description
1 polymer ?
#
loop_
_entity_poly.entity_id
_entity_poly.type
_entity_poly.pdbx_seq_one_letter_code
_entity_poly.pdbx_strand_id
1 'polypeptide(L)' 'MTGRWERLATSGRARRGRLETAHGPVETPAFMPVGTRASVRALDGGDLEELGAQI' A
#
# COMPACT_ATOMS: atom_id res chain seq x y z
N MET A 1 -2.86 12.82 -11.21
CA MET A 1 -1.77 12.40 -10.31
C MET A 1 -1.10 11.19 -10.91
N THR A 2 0.14 11.32 -11.36
CA THR A 2 0.94 10.20 -11.86
C THR A 2 1.78 9.69 -10.69
N GLY A 3 1.43 8.52 -10.14
CA GLY A 3 2.28 7.85 -9.17
C GLY A 3 3.58 7.39 -9.84
N ARG A 4 4.73 7.65 -9.21
CA ARG A 4 6.04 7.19 -9.70
C ARG A 4 6.39 5.88 -9.01
N TRP A 5 6.66 4.82 -9.78
CA TRP A 5 7.10 3.55 -9.22
C TRP A 5 8.61 3.34 -9.45
N GLU A 6 9.31 2.95 -8.39
CA GLU A 6 10.73 2.62 -8.40
C GLU A 6 10.93 1.13 -8.07
N ARG A 7 11.80 0.46 -8.84
CA ARG A 7 12.20 -0.93 -8.57
C ARG A 7 13.39 -0.97 -7.61
N LEU A 8 13.22 -1.61 -6.46
CA LEU A 8 14.27 -1.69 -5.43
C LEU A 8 15.07 -3.01 -5.50
N ALA A 9 14.41 -4.15 -5.77
CA ALA A 9 15.09 -5.44 -5.88
C ALA A 9 14.29 -6.45 -6.73
N THR A 10 14.95 -7.50 -7.19
CA THR A 10 14.33 -8.60 -7.96
C THR A 10 14.86 -9.96 -7.56
N SER A 11 13.99 -10.97 -7.63
CA SER A 11 14.37 -12.39 -7.53
C SER A 11 13.51 -13.20 -8.50
N GLY A 12 14.10 -13.70 -9.58
CA GLY A 12 13.34 -14.29 -10.69
C GLY A 12 12.31 -13.32 -11.26
N ARG A 13 11.02 -13.71 -11.23
CA ARG A 13 9.89 -12.86 -11.67
C ARG A 13 9.35 -11.94 -10.54
N ALA A 14 9.77 -12.14 -9.30
CA ALA A 14 9.36 -11.32 -8.18
C ALA A 14 10.06 -9.95 -8.21
N ARG A 15 9.35 -8.91 -7.81
CA ARG A 15 9.84 -7.52 -7.79
C ARG A 15 9.45 -6.88 -6.47
N ARG A 16 10.42 -6.31 -5.78
CA ARG A 16 10.20 -5.34 -4.72
C ARG A 16 10.34 -3.94 -5.32
N GLY A 17 9.41 -3.05 -5.01
CA GLY A 17 9.47 -1.66 -5.44
C GLY A 17 8.77 -0.72 -4.47
N ARG A 18 8.82 0.57 -4.76
CA ARG A 18 8.15 1.62 -4.01
C ARG A 18 7.33 2.48 -4.96
N LEU A 19 6.06 2.70 -4.63
CA LEU A 19 5.16 3.61 -5.34
C LEU A 19 5.06 4.91 -4.55
N GLU A 20 5.50 6.01 -5.15
CA GLU A 20 5.38 7.35 -4.58
C GLU A 20 3.99 7.90 -4.88
N THR A 21 3.26 8.21 -3.81
CA THR A 21 1.94 8.85 -3.87
C THR A 21 1.99 10.22 -3.18
N ALA A 22 0.94 11.02 -3.35
CA ALA A 22 0.84 12.30 -2.64
C ALA A 22 0.68 12.15 -1.11
N HIS A 23 0.26 10.97 -0.65
CA HIS A 23 0.05 10.65 0.77
C HIS A 23 1.23 9.88 1.37
N GLY A 24 2.31 9.69 0.61
CA GLY A 24 3.51 8.97 1.04
C GLY A 24 3.83 7.76 0.17
N PRO A 25 4.94 7.05 0.48
CA PRO A 25 5.37 5.89 -0.27
C PRO A 25 4.59 4.63 0.14
N VAL A 26 4.25 3.79 -0.86
CA VAL A 26 3.70 2.44 -0.66
C VAL A 26 4.72 1.41 -1.12
N GLU A 27 5.11 0.47 -0.25
CA GLU A 27 6.01 -0.63 -0.60
C GLU A 27 5.24 -1.68 -1.40
N THR A 28 5.86 -2.20 -2.46
CA THR A 28 5.27 -3.24 -3.31
C THR A 28 6.12 -4.51 -3.25
N PRO A 29 5.52 -5.72 -3.21
CA PRO A 29 4.08 -5.99 -3.33
C PRO A 29 3.28 -5.58 -2.07
N ALA A 30 2.12 -4.96 -2.29
CA ALA A 30 1.18 -4.56 -1.24
C ALA A 30 -0.15 -5.33 -1.38
N PHE A 31 -0.79 -5.63 -0.26
CA PHE A 31 -2.17 -6.10 -0.22
C PHE A 31 -3.05 -5.01 0.38
N MET A 32 -3.92 -4.41 -0.43
CA MET A 32 -4.69 -3.23 -0.03
C MET A 32 -6.06 -3.65 0.54
N PRO A 33 -6.41 -3.23 1.77
CA PRO A 33 -7.75 -3.42 2.31
C PRO A 33 -8.77 -2.58 1.54
N VAL A 34 -9.99 -3.10 1.38
CA VAL A 34 -11.03 -2.43 0.59
C VAL A 34 -11.98 -1.68 1.51
N GLY A 35 -11.87 -0.35 1.51
CA GLY A 35 -12.82 0.55 2.17
C GLY A 35 -14.12 0.65 1.37
N THR A 36 -15.18 -0.04 1.79
CA THR A 36 -16.49 0.01 1.14
C THR A 36 -17.42 0.91 1.95
N ARG A 37 -17.93 2.00 1.35
CA ARG A 37 -18.77 3.02 2.03
C ARG A 37 -18.01 3.72 3.17
N ALA A 38 -16.79 4.16 2.88
CA ALA A 38 -15.90 4.89 3.79
C ALA A 38 -15.44 4.11 5.03
N SER A 39 -15.57 2.78 5.06
CA SER A 39 -15.01 1.94 6.12
C SER A 39 -14.50 0.61 5.59
N VAL A 40 -13.52 0.04 6.28
CA VAL A 40 -13.16 -1.37 6.14
C VAL A 40 -14.03 -2.14 7.13
N ARG A 41 -14.66 -3.23 6.70
CA ARG A 41 -15.61 -3.95 7.54
C ARG A 41 -14.93 -4.42 8.84
N ALA A 42 -15.50 -4.02 9.97
CA ALA A 42 -15.07 -4.37 11.32
C ALA A 42 -13.72 -3.78 11.78
N LEU A 43 -13.13 -2.86 11.00
CA LEU A 43 -11.89 -2.18 11.36
C LEU A 43 -12.08 -0.67 11.27
N ASP A 44 -11.51 0.06 12.23
CA ASP A 44 -11.37 1.51 12.15
C ASP A 44 -10.01 1.93 11.55
N GLY A 45 -9.74 3.24 11.48
CA GLY A 45 -8.49 3.74 10.91
C GLY A 45 -7.24 3.36 11.72
N GLY A 46 -7.35 3.31 13.05
CA GLY A 46 -6.24 2.94 13.93
C GLY A 46 -5.89 1.46 13.79
N ASP A 47 -6.89 0.60 13.64
CA ASP A 47 -6.68 -0.83 13.35
C ASP A 47 -5.87 -1.03 12.05
N LEU A 48 -6.15 -0.23 11.02
CA LEU A 48 -5.44 -0.31 9.74
C LEU A 48 -3.98 0.14 9.87
N GLU A 49 -3.72 1.20 10.64
CA GLU A 49 -2.36 1.67 10.93
C GLU A 49 -1.56 0.61 11.71
N GLU A 50 -2.17 -0.01 12.72
CA GLU A 50 -1.52 -1.08 13.51
C GLU A 50 -1.19 -2.31 12.65
N LEU A 51 -2.05 -2.66 11.69
CA LEU A 51 -1.82 -3.73 10.72
C LEU A 51 -0.75 -3.38 9.67
N GLY A 52 -0.23 -2.15 9.67
CA GLY A 52 0.80 -1.69 8.73
C GLY A 52 0.27 -1.36 7.34
N ALA A 53 -1.03 -1.04 7.23
CA ALA A 53 -1.63 -0.59 6.00
C ALA A 53 -1.05 0.80 5.60
N GLN A 54 -0.68 0.98 4.33
CA GLN A 54 0.03 2.19 3.86
C GLN A 54 -0.87 3.13 3.03
N ILE A 55 -2.19 3.11 3.27
CA ILE A 55 -3.21 3.80 2.45
C ILE A 55 -4.05 4.77 3.27
#